data_AF-X1MFN1-F1
#
_entry.id   AF-X1MFN1-F1
#
_cell.length_a   1.000
_cell.length_b   1.000
_cell.length_c   1.000
_cell.angle_alpha   90.00
_cell.angle_beta   90.00
_cell.angle_gamma   90.00
#
_symmetry.space_group_name_H-M   'P 1'
#
loop_
_entity.id
_entity.type
_entity.pdbx_description
1 polymer ?
#
loop_
_entity_poly.entity_id
_entity_poly.type
_entity_poly.pdbx_seq_one_letter_code
_entity_poly.pdbx_strand_id
1 'polypeptide(L)'
;ELTRTDNVQPAILATSVACLRAAQQQASDEDLPSPSFVAGHSLGEYTALVAADVLSLSDAVRLVRERGRLMHKAGEKNQGSHEVIIKLAKDLEPRITVIIRPEKD
;
A
#
# COMPACT_ATOMS: atom_id res chain seq x y z
N GLU A 1 -8.89 -14.85 -7.81
CA GLU A 1 -8.47 -13.87 -8.85
C GLU A 1 -8.03 -12.52 -8.25
N LEU A 2 -8.84 -11.87 -7.41
CA LEU A 2 -8.53 -10.57 -6.81
C LEU A 2 -7.42 -10.58 -5.76
N THR A 3 -7.06 -11.73 -5.20
CA THR A 3 -5.97 -11.86 -4.22
C THR A 3 -4.57 -11.85 -4.84
N ARG A 4 -4.46 -11.97 -6.17
CA ARG A 4 -3.17 -11.90 -6.85
C ARG A 4 -2.59 -10.49 -6.70
N THR A 5 -1.31 -10.38 -6.37
CA THR A 5 -0.63 -9.12 -6.08
C THR A 5 -0.77 -8.08 -7.18
N ASP A 6 -0.75 -8.51 -8.44
CA ASP A 6 -0.89 -7.64 -9.61
C ASP A 6 -2.32 -7.07 -9.74
N ASN A 7 -3.35 -7.82 -9.35
CA ASN A 7 -4.74 -7.39 -9.40
C ASN A 7 -5.17 -6.64 -8.12
N VAL A 8 -4.72 -7.10 -6.95
CA VAL A 8 -5.15 -6.56 -5.66
C VAL A 8 -4.65 -5.14 -5.43
N GLN A 9 -3.44 -4.81 -5.89
CA GLN A 9 -2.85 -3.49 -5.69
C GLN A 9 -3.66 -2.36 -6.35
N PRO A 10 -3.94 -2.40 -7.67
CA PRO A 10 -4.76 -1.36 -8.29
C PRO A 10 -6.20 -1.36 -7.76
N ALA A 11 -6.74 -2.53 -7.37
CA ALA A 11 -8.07 -2.62 -6.76
C ALA A 11 -8.14 -1.91 -5.39
N ILE A 12 -7.12 -2.07 -4.54
CA ILE A 12 -7.03 -1.38 -3.25
C ILE A 12 -6.93 0.13 -3.46
N LEU A 13 -6.06 0.60 -4.35
CA LEU A 13 -5.95 2.04 -4.67
C LEU A 13 -7.31 2.61 -5.10
N ALA A 14 -7.96 1.96 -6.08
CA ALA A 14 -9.24 2.42 -6.62
C ALA A 14 -10.33 2.46 -5.54
N THR A 15 -10.38 1.42 -4.70
CA THR A 15 -11.33 1.34 -3.59
C THR A 15 -11.09 2.45 -2.57
N SER A 16 -9.84 2.68 -2.16
CA SER A 16 -9.51 3.72 -1.19
C SER A 16 -9.86 5.12 -1.70
N VAL A 17 -9.54 5.43 -2.95
CA VAL A 17 -9.90 6.72 -3.56
C VAL A 17 -11.42 6.86 -3.72
N ALA A 18 -12.13 5.79 -4.06
CA ALA A 18 -13.59 5.80 -4.14
C ALA A 18 -14.23 6.07 -2.76
N CYS A 19 -13.74 5.42 -1.70
CA CYS A 19 -14.19 5.68 -0.33
C CYS A 19 -13.95 7.13 0.10
N LEU A 20 -12.77 7.68 -0.20
CA LEU A 20 -12.45 9.09 0.10
C LEU A 20 -13.42 10.04 -0.61
N ARG A 21 -13.60 9.86 -1.92
CA ARG A 21 -14.48 10.71 -2.72
C ARG A 21 -15.94 10.59 -2.31
N ALA A 22 -16.40 9.38 -1.97
CA ALA A 22 -17.75 9.17 -1.46
C ALA A 22 -17.95 9.88 -0.12
N ALA A 23 -16.96 9.83 0.79
CA ALA A 23 -17.02 10.56 2.05
C ALA A 23 -17.07 12.07 1.82
N GLN A 24 -16.22 12.61 0.95
CA GLN A 24 -16.20 14.04 0.59
C GLN A 24 -17.51 14.52 -0.06
N GLN A 25 -18.22 13.65 -0.78
CA GLN A 25 -19.51 13.99 -1.38
C GLN A 25 -20.67 14.05 -0.38
N GLN A 26 -20.57 13.35 0.75
CA GLN A 26 -21.63 13.26 1.75
C GLN A 26 -21.39 14.16 2.96
N ALA A 27 -20.12 14.46 3.26
CA ALA A 27 -19.70 15.28 4.39
C ALA A 27 -19.77 16.77 4.07
N SER A 28 -20.12 17.59 5.06
CA SER A 28 -19.86 19.03 5.01
C SER A 28 -18.39 19.33 5.31
N ASP A 29 -17.94 20.56 5.04
CA ASP A 29 -16.57 21.00 5.38
C ASP A 29 -16.29 20.94 6.90
N GLU A 30 -17.33 21.01 7.75
CA GLU A 30 -17.17 20.81 9.20
C GLU A 30 -17.00 19.34 9.58
N ASP A 31 -17.69 18.43 8.87
CA ASP A 31 -17.62 16.99 9.13
C ASP A 31 -16.31 16.36 8.63
N LEU A 32 -15.80 16.85 7.50
CA LEU A 32 -14.58 16.35 6.88
C LEU A 32 -13.74 17.52 6.33
N PRO A 33 -13.03 18.26 7.20
CA PRO A 33 -12.21 19.37 6.77
C PRO A 33 -11.05 18.91 5.90
N SER A 34 -10.58 19.80 5.03
CA SER A 34 -9.41 19.55 4.19
C SER A 34 -8.18 19.28 5.08
N PRO A 35 -7.48 18.13 4.89
CA PRO A 35 -6.35 17.79 5.74
C PRO A 35 -5.14 18.67 5.41
N SER A 36 -4.41 19.11 6.43
CA SER A 36 -3.13 19.81 6.24
C SER A 36 -2.02 18.89 5.73
N PHE A 37 -2.13 17.59 6.00
CA PHE A 37 -1.17 16.57 5.60
C PHE A 37 -1.88 15.27 5.26
N VAL A 38 -1.34 14.52 4.31
CA VAL A 38 -1.76 13.17 3.97
C VAL A 38 -0.58 12.21 4.12
N ALA A 39 -0.89 10.97 4.51
CA ALA A 39 0.11 9.93 4.63
C ALA A 39 -0.48 8.60 4.15
N GLY A 40 0.40 7.72 3.67
CA GLY A 40 0.04 6.38 3.25
C GLY A 40 1.16 5.41 3.60
N HIS A 41 0.81 4.15 3.84
CA HIS A 41 1.77 3.11 4.15
C HIS A 41 1.92 2.17 2.95
N SER A 42 3.14 2.00 2.43
CA SER A 42 3.43 1.13 1.30
C SER A 42 2.56 1.49 0.08
N LEU A 43 1.64 0.63 -0.34
CA LEU A 43 0.69 0.94 -1.41
C LEU A 43 -0.15 2.20 -1.13
N GLY A 44 -0.46 2.47 0.14
CA GLY A 44 -1.26 3.63 0.53
C GLY A 44 -0.63 4.97 0.19
N GLU A 45 0.70 5.04 -0.05
CA GLU A 45 1.37 6.27 -0.48
C GLU A 45 0.80 6.80 -1.80
N TYR A 46 0.45 5.90 -2.73
CA TYR A 46 -0.18 6.28 -4.00
C TYR A 46 -1.57 6.87 -3.78
N THR A 47 -2.35 6.30 -2.84
CA THR A 47 -3.65 6.87 -2.45
C THR A 47 -3.47 8.26 -1.85
N ALA A 48 -2.46 8.46 -0.99
CA ALA A 48 -2.17 9.78 -0.41
C ALA A 48 -1.76 10.79 -1.48
N LEU A 49 -0.92 10.40 -2.46
CA LEU A 49 -0.55 11.26 -3.58
C LEU A 49 -1.75 11.65 -4.46
N VAL A 50 -2.72 10.75 -4.65
CA VAL A 50 -3.98 11.09 -5.34
C VAL A 50 -4.84 12.01 -4.48
N ALA A 51 -4.91 11.79 -3.17
CA ALA A 51 -5.68 12.63 -2.25
C ALA A 51 -5.11 14.07 -2.12
N ALA A 52 -3.80 14.23 -2.33
CA ALA A 52 -3.13 15.54 -2.37
C ALA A 52 -3.03 16.14 -3.78
N ASP A 53 -3.76 15.59 -4.76
CA ASP A 53 -3.77 16.04 -6.17
C ASP A 53 -2.38 16.07 -6.84
N VAL A 54 -1.40 15.33 -6.31
CA VAL A 54 -0.06 15.19 -6.91
C VAL A 54 -0.09 14.24 -8.11
N LEU A 55 -0.90 13.19 -8.03
CA LEU A 55 -1.13 12.24 -9.11
C LEU A 55 -2.60 12.21 -9.50
N SER A 56 -2.86 12.13 -10.81
CA SER A 56 -4.20 11.75 -11.26
C SER A 56 -4.50 10.30 -10.87
N LEU A 57 -5.78 9.96 -10.66
CA LEU A 57 -6.18 8.58 -10.40
C LEU A 57 -5.73 7.65 -11.55
N SER A 58 -5.77 8.12 -12.79
CA SER A 58 -5.38 7.31 -13.96
C SER A 58 -3.89 6.96 -13.91
N ASP A 59 -3.04 7.94 -13.61
CA ASP A 59 -1.60 7.73 -13.52
C ASP A 59 -1.24 6.85 -12.33
N ALA A 60 -1.87 7.08 -11.17
CA ALA A 60 -1.69 6.23 -10.00
C ALA A 60 -2.08 4.78 -10.28
N VAL A 61 -3.21 4.52 -10.96
CA VAL A 61 -3.63 3.17 -11.33
C VAL A 61 -2.61 2.50 -12.26
N ARG A 62 -2.05 3.22 -13.25
CA ARG A 62 -1.01 2.70 -14.15
C ARG A 62 0.26 2.33 -13.40
N LEU A 63 0.73 3.22 -12.52
CA LEU A 63 1.93 2.99 -11.70
C LEU A 63 1.73 1.81 -10.75
N VAL A 64 0.60 1.76 -10.05
CA VAL A 64 0.29 0.70 -9.10
C VAL A 64 0.09 -0.65 -9.80
N ARG A 65 -0.50 -0.69 -11.00
CA ARG A 65 -0.60 -1.91 -11.79
C ARG A 65 0.79 -2.44 -12.15
N GLU A 66 1.69 -1.57 -12.58
CA GLU A 66 3.05 -1.96 -12.92
C GLU A 66 3.84 -2.42 -11.69
N ARG A 67 3.70 -1.72 -10.55
CA ARG A 67 4.23 -2.15 -9.26
C ARG A 67 3.74 -3.54 -8.88
N GLY A 68 2.43 -3.77 -8.97
CA GLY A 68 1.81 -5.06 -8.68
C GLY A 68 2.33 -6.18 -9.57
N ARG A 69 2.47 -5.92 -10.88
CA ARG A 69 3.02 -6.86 -11.86
C ARG A 69 4.47 -7.24 -11.52
N LEU A 70 5.31 -6.25 -11.25
CA LEU A 70 6.72 -6.47 -10.90
C LEU A 70 6.87 -7.22 -9.58
N MET A 71 6.09 -6.86 -8.56
CA MET A 71 6.09 -7.56 -7.26
C MET A 71 5.58 -9.00 -7.39
N HIS A 72 4.52 -9.23 -8.16
CA HIS A 72 4.00 -10.57 -8.40
C HIS A 72 5.06 -11.44 -9.06
N LYS A 73 5.69 -10.95 -10.14
CA LYS A 73 6.78 -11.64 -10.84
C LYS A 73 8.00 -11.91 -9.94
N ALA A 74 8.32 -10.98 -9.04
CA ALA A 74 9.40 -11.18 -8.09
C ALA A 74 9.06 -12.28 -7.06
N GLY A 75 7.81 -12.31 -6.57
CA GLY A 75 7.32 -13.31 -5.63
C GLY A 75 7.21 -14.73 -6.23
N GLU A 76 6.97 -14.84 -7.54
CA GLU A 76 7.05 -16.14 -8.25
C GLU A 76 8.48 -16.69 -8.30
N LYS A 77 9.50 -15.82 -8.29
CA LYS A 77 10.91 -16.21 -8.33
C LYS A 77 11.55 -16.41 -6.97
N ASN A 78 11.07 -15.71 -5.95
CA ASN A 78 11.56 -15.80 -4.58
C ASN A 78 10.34 -15.70 -3.67
N GLN A 79 9.90 -16.83 -3.10
CA GLN A 79 8.71 -16.83 -2.26
C GLN A 79 8.99 -16.13 -0.92
N GLY A 80 8.65 -14.83 -0.85
CA GLY A 80 8.69 -14.07 0.40
C GLY A 80 7.48 -14.36 1.28
N SER A 81 7.68 -14.40 2.60
CA SER A 81 6.61 -14.38 3.59
C SER A 81 6.51 -13.00 4.25
N HIS A 82 5.31 -12.63 4.69
CA HIS A 82 5.12 -11.51 5.59
C HIS A 82 4.81 -12.06 6.98
N GLU A 83 5.67 -11.77 7.95
CA GLU A 83 5.45 -12.05 9.36
C GLU A 83 5.32 -10.73 10.12
N VAL A 84 4.29 -10.63 10.95
CA VAL A 84 4.08 -9.46 11.83
C VAL A 84 4.45 -9.86 13.25
N ILE A 85 5.51 -9.26 13.78
CA ILE A 85 5.96 -9.48 15.16
C ILE A 85 5.30 -8.43 16.06
N ILE A 86 4.25 -8.81 16.79
CA ILE A 86 3.53 -7.93 17.70
C ILE A 86 4.17 -8.00 19.10
N LYS A 87 5.35 -7.38 19.21
CA LYS A 87 6.02 -6.95 20.46
C LYS A 87 7.34 -6.29 20.06
N LEU A 88 7.43 -4.96 20.15
CA LEU A 88 8.71 -4.27 20.03
C LEU A 88 9.23 -3.94 21.43
N ALA A 89 10.24 -4.71 21.83
CA ALA A 89 11.37 -4.35 22.68
C ALA A 89 11.18 -3.18 23.67
N LYS A 90 11.06 -3.46 24.97
CA LYS A 90 11.91 -2.71 25.91
C LYS A 90 13.29 -3.36 26.05
N ASP A 91 13.40 -4.68 25.85
CA ASP A 91 14.65 -5.44 26.09
C ASP A 91 15.06 -6.40 24.96
N LEU A 92 14.64 -6.19 23.70
CA LEU A 92 15.20 -7.01 22.61
C LEU A 92 16.61 -6.50 22.28
N GLU A 93 17.62 -7.26 22.71
CA GLU A 93 18.99 -7.14 22.21
C GLU A 93 19.00 -7.12 20.66
N PRO A 94 19.89 -6.33 20.03
CA PRO A 94 19.84 -6.03 18.60
C PRO A 94 20.31 -7.22 17.76
N ARG A 95 19.46 -8.24 17.61
CA ARG A 95 19.69 -9.37 16.71
C ARG A 95 18.43 -9.79 15.95
N ILE A 96 17.61 -8.83 15.53
CA ILE A 96 16.77 -9.06 14.35
C ILE A 96 17.68 -8.94 13.13
N THR A 97 18.43 -10.01 12.86
CA THR A 97 19.06 -10.19 11.56
C THR A 97 17.93 -10.52 10.59
N VAL A 98 17.64 -9.61 9.65
CA VAL A 98 16.86 -9.95 8.46
C VAL A 98 17.68 -10.96 7.67
N ILE A 99 17.53 -12.26 7.98
CA ILE A 99 18.14 -13.32 7.19
C ILE A 99 17.27 -13.45 5.95
N ILE A 100 17.64 -12.74 4.88
CA ILE A 100 17.25 -13.13 3.53
C ILE A 100 17.92 -14.48 3.30
N ARG A 101 17.21 -15.58 3.59
CA ARG A 101 17.67 -16.90 3.21
C ARG A 101 17.61 -16.97 1.68
N PRO A 102 18.73 -17.14 0.96
CA PRO A 102 18.62 -17.55 -0.44
C PRO A 102 17.94 -18.93 -0.45
N GLU A 103 16.96 -19.10 -1.33
CA GLU A 103 16.29 -20.37 -1.59
C GLU A 103 17.35 -21.48 -1.78
N LYS A 104 17.17 -22.60 -1.07
CA LYS A 104 17.90 -23.83 -1.36
C LYS A 104 17.25 -24.50 -2.56
N ASP A 105 18.09 -24.96 -3.48
CA ASP A 105 17.77 -25.82 -4.63
C ASP A 105 16.80 -26.97 -4.30
#